data_AF-A0A0C7Q5W1-F1
#
_entry.id   AF-A0A0C7Q5W1-F1
#
_cell.length_a   1.000
_cell.length_b   1.000
_cell.length_c   1.000
_cell.angle_alpha   90.00
_cell.angle_beta   90.00
_cell.angle_gamma   90.00
#
_symmetry.space_group_name_H-M   'P 1'
#
loop_
_entity.id
_entity.type
_entity.pdbx_description
1 polymer ?
#
loop_
_entity_poly.entity_id
_entity_poly.type
_entity_poly.pdbx_seq_one_letter_code
_entity_poly.pdbx_strand_id
1 'polypeptide(L)' 'MYCIKNDMRSIKSAELIYLGLKKCLKEKPFEKITITDIQNASTVGRATFYRNFDSIEDVLYWKCSQKFSEVFESYEK' A
#
# COMPACT_ATOMS: atom_id res chain seq x y z
N MET A 1 -1.47 -10.98 -4.45
CA MET A 1 -0.13 -11.27 -3.90
C MET A 1 0.77 -10.18 -4.44
N TYR A 2 1.21 -9.23 -3.62
CA TYR A 2 1.92 -8.04 -4.13
C TYR A 2 3.24 -8.39 -4.84
N CYS A 3 3.54 -7.68 -5.92
CA CYS A 3 4.69 -7.90 -6.80
C CYS A 3 5.69 -6.73 -6.75
N ILE A 4 5.92 -6.18 -5.55
CA ILE A 4 6.83 -5.04 -5.38
C ILE A 4 8.27 -5.50 -5.58
N LYS A 5 8.92 -4.94 -6.59
CA LYS A 5 10.36 -5.12 -6.81
C LYS A 5 11.15 -4.41 -5.72
N ASN A 6 12.29 -4.98 -5.34
CA ASN A 6 13.22 -4.37 -4.38
C ASN A 6 14.02 -3.22 -5.03
N ASP A 7 13.30 -2.20 -5.49
CA ASP A 7 13.86 -0.97 -6.02
C ASP A 7 13.18 0.24 -5.39
N MET A 8 13.95 1.32 -5.23
CA MET A 8 13.52 2.54 -4.56
C MET A 8 12.25 3.17 -5.17
N ARG A 9 12.04 3.06 -6.48
CA ARG A 9 10.89 3.69 -7.16
C ARG A 9 9.62 2.91 -6.88
N SER A 10 9.69 1.58 -6.93
CA SER A 10 8.57 0.70 -6.62
C SER A 10 8.16 0.84 -5.15
N ILE A 11 9.13 0.84 -4.23
CA ILE A 11 8.89 1.04 -2.79
C ILE A 11 8.26 2.42 -2.52
N LYS A 12 8.79 3.48 -3.13
CA LYS A 12 8.23 4.83 -2.96
C LYS A 12 6.79 4.92 -3.47
N SER A 13 6.50 4.29 -4.61
CA SER A 13 5.15 4.23 -5.16
C SER A 13 4.21 3.45 -4.24
N ALA A 14 4.67 2.33 -3.68
CA ALA A 14 3.91 1.52 -2.73
C ALA A 14 3.56 2.31 -1.45
N GLU A 15 4.51 3.08 -0.90
CA GLU A 15 4.24 3.98 0.24
C GLU A 15 3.19 5.05 -0.09
N LEU A 16 3.29 5.69 -1.26
CA LEU A 16 2.30 6.69 -1.69
C LEU A 16 0.90 6.09 -1.84
N ILE A 17 0.81 4.88 -2.40
CA ILE A 17 -0.45 4.12 -2.51
C ILE A 17 -1.03 3.84 -1.13
N TYR A 18 -0.22 3.36 -0.18
CA TYR A 18 -0.66 3.13 1.20
C TYR A 18 -1.14 4.42 1.88
N LEU A 19 -0.44 5.54 1.69
CA LEU A 19 -0.88 6.84 2.22
C LEU A 19 -2.19 7.30 1.60
N GLY A 20 -2.40 7.05 0.30
CA GLY A 20 -3.67 7.30 -0.39
C GLY A 20 -4.80 6.46 0.21
N LEU A 21 -4.60 5.16 0.35
CA LEU A 21 -5.56 4.25 0.99
C LEU A 21 -5.89 4.70 2.43
N LYS A 22 -4.87 5.07 3.22
CA LYS A 22 -5.05 5.58 4.58
C LYS A 22 -5.91 6.85 4.63
N LYS A 23 -5.81 7.73 3.63
CA LYS A 23 -6.70 8.91 3.53
C LYS A 23 -8.13 8.48 3.23
N CYS A 24 -8.34 7.61 2.23
CA CYS A 24 -9.67 7.12 1.88
C CYS A 24 -10.36 6.41 3.06
N LEU A 25 -9.61 5.64 3.86
CA LEU A 25 -10.10 4.97 5.07
C LEU A 25 -10.61 5.91 6.16
N LYS A 26 -10.19 7.18 6.15
CA LYS A 26 -10.75 8.19 7.07
C LYS A 26 -12.12 8.72 6.62
N GLU A 27 -12.45 8.54 5.34
CA GLU A 27 -13.63 9.13 4.72
C GLU A 27 -14.75 8.12 4.50
N LYS A 28 -14.41 6.84 4.24
CA LYS A 28 -15.38 5.79 3.96
C LYS A 28 -14.89 4.40 4.36
N PRO A 29 -15.80 3.45 4.62
CA PRO A 29 -15.43 2.08 4.95
C PRO A 29 -14.65 1.42 3.81
N PHE A 30 -13.77 0.48 4.18
CA PHE A 30 -12.84 -0.20 3.26
C PHE A 30 -13.55 -0.80 2.03
N GLU A 31 -14.68 -1.47 2.23
CA GLU A 31 -15.49 -2.12 1.18
C GLU A 31 -16.01 -1.15 0.11
N LYS A 32 -16.00 0.16 0.38
CA LYS A 32 -16.44 1.22 -0.55
C LYS A 32 -15.26 1.96 -1.19
N ILE A 33 -14.02 1.63 -0.83
CA ILE A 33 -12.83 2.23 -1.41
C ILE A 33 -12.54 1.55 -2.74
N THR A 34 -12.30 2.36 -3.77
CA THR A 34 -11.91 1.89 -5.09
C THR A 34 -10.46 2.28 -5.39
N ILE A 35 -9.86 1.61 -6.36
CA ILE A 35 -8.52 1.95 -6.84
C ILE A 35 -8.48 3.39 -7.40
N THR A 36 -9.59 3.88 -7.97
CA THR A 36 -9.70 5.27 -8.43
C THR A 36 -9.62 6.27 -7.28
N ASP A 37 -10.24 5.97 -6.13
CA ASP A 37 -10.12 6.83 -4.94
C ASP A 37 -8.66 6.91 -4.47
N ILE A 38 -7.99 5.76 -4.43
CA ILE A 38 -6.58 5.68 -4.03
C ILE A 38 -5.70 6.42 -5.04
N GLN A 39 -5.94 6.28 -6.34
CA GLN A 39 -5.23 7.03 -7.39
C GLN A 39 -5.35 8.55 -7.14
N ASN A 40 -6.56 9.04 -6.89
CA ASN A 40 -6.81 10.46 -6.64
C ASN A 40 -6.13 10.94 -5.36
N ALA A 41 -6.12 10.13 -4.30
CA ALA A 41 -5.54 10.49 -3.01
C ALA A 41 -4.00 10.35 -2.93
N SER A 42 -3.41 9.49 -3.77
CA SER A 42 -1.97 9.16 -3.77
C SER A 42 -1.16 9.82 -4.89
N THR A 43 -1.83 10.37 -5.91
CA THR A 43 -1.24 10.83 -7.19
C THR A 43 -0.51 9.75 -8.00
N VAL A 44 -0.69 8.47 -7.64
CA VAL A 44 -0.12 7.32 -8.35
C VAL A 44 -1.15 6.76 -9.33
N GLY A 45 -0.80 6.72 -10.61
CA GLY A 45 -1.68 6.20 -11.65
C GLY A 45 -1.98 4.69 -11.51
N ARG A 46 -3.16 4.27 -11.98
CA ARG A 46 -3.62 2.87 -11.98
C ARG A 46 -2.62 1.85 -12.51
N ALA A 47 -1.92 2.14 -13.61
CA ALA A 47 -0.92 1.22 -14.15
C ALA A 47 0.23 0.98 -13.15
N THR A 48 0.62 2.01 -12.40
CA THR A 48 1.62 1.88 -11.33
C THR A 48 1.08 1.12 -10.13
N PHE A 49 -0.21 1.30 -9.80
CA PHE A 49 -0.87 0.50 -8.77
C PHE A 49 -0.76 -1.00 -9.11
N TYR A 50 -1.23 -1.40 -10.28
CA TYR A 50 -1.25 -2.80 -10.70
C TYR A 50 0.14 -3.41 -10.98
N ARG A 51 1.19 -2.59 -11.14
CA ARG A 51 2.56 -3.10 -11.14
C ARG A 51 3.03 -3.57 -9.76
N ASN A 52 2.44 -3.04 -8.69
CA ASN A 52 2.85 -3.30 -7.31
C ASN A 52 1.85 -4.21 -6.58
N PHE A 53 0.54 -4.04 -6.82
CA PHE A 53 -0.54 -4.68 -6.07
C PHE A 53 -1.63 -5.19 -7.01
N ASP A 54 -2.14 -6.40 -6.77
CA ASP A 54 -3.27 -6.93 -7.54
C ASP A 54 -4.61 -6.40 -7.02
N SER A 55 -4.65 -6.09 -5.72
CA SER A 55 -5.85 -5.72 -4.97
C SER A 55 -5.56 -4.64 -3.92
N ILE A 56 -6.61 -4.09 -3.32
CA ILE A 56 -6.46 -3.09 -2.24
C ILE A 56 -5.95 -3.78 -0.96
N GLU A 57 -6.39 -5.02 -0.73
CA GLU A 57 -6.00 -5.90 0.35
C GLU A 57 -4.49 -6.15 0.35
N ASP A 58 -3.88 -6.32 -0.82
CA ASP A 58 -2.44 -6.50 -0.97
C ASP A 58 -1.64 -5.31 -0.40
N VAL A 59 -2.19 -4.10 -0.45
CA VAL A 59 -1.56 -2.89 0.12
C VAL A 59 -1.47 -2.99 1.63
N LEU A 60 -2.55 -3.46 2.28
CA LEU A 60 -2.59 -3.67 3.73
C LEU A 60 -1.68 -4.82 4.13
N TYR A 61 -1.76 -5.95 3.41
CA TYR A 61 -0.92 -7.11 3.69
C TYR A 61 0.58 -6.75 3.62
N TRP A 62 0.99 -6.03 2.57
CA TRP A 62 2.35 -5.52 2.45
C TRP A 62 2.76 -4.65 3.64
N LYS A 63 1.92 -3.68 4.01
CA LYS A 63 2.27 -2.74 5.09
C LYS A 63 2.31 -3.42 6.46
N CYS A 64 1.38 -4.33 6.72
CA CYS A 64 1.38 -5.15 7.91
C CYS A 64 2.63 -6.01 7.99
N SER A 65 3.01 -6.69 6.90
CA SER A 65 4.23 -7.50 6.86
C SER A 65 5.47 -6.68 7.23
N GLN A 66 5.63 -5.47 6.68
CA GLN A 66 6.75 -4.59 7.03
C GLN A 66 6.74 -4.22 8.51
N LYS A 67 5.57 -3.83 9.04
CA LYS A 67 5.44 -3.43 10.45
C LYS A 67 5.70 -4.59 11.40
N PHE A 68 5.24 -5.79 11.07
CA PHE A 68 5.53 -6.98 11.86
C PHE A 68 7.03 -7.31 11.83
N SER A 69 7.70 -7.22 10.67
CA SER A 69 9.16 -7.40 10.59
C SER A 69 9.90 -6.39 11.47
N GLU A 70 9.55 -5.10 11.41
CA GLU A 70 10.13 -4.06 12.29
C GLU A 70 9.95 -4.41 13.78
N VAL A 71 8.76 -4.87 14.15
CA VAL A 71 8.46 -5.29 15.53
C VAL A 71 9.32 -6.49 15.91
N PHE A 72 9.33 -7.58 15.14
CA PHE A 72 10.11 -8.78 15.48
C PHE A 72 11.62 -8.49 15.60
N GLU A 73 12.19 -7.69 14.69
CA GLU A 73 13.60 -7.29 14.76
C GLU A 73 13.94 -6.46 16.02
N SER A 74 12.96 -5.75 16.58
CA SER A 74 13.13 -4.99 17.82
C SER A 74 12.99 -5.84 19.09
N TYR A 75 12.36 -7.03 19.01
CA TYR A 75 12.24 -7.97 20.13
C TYR A 75 13.42 -8.94 20.22
N GLU A 76 14.12 -9.20 19.11
CA GLU A 76 15.32 -10.05 19.10
C GLU A 76 16.61 -9.31 19.54
N LYS A 77 16.52 -8.01 19.81
CA LYS A 77 17.60 -7.18 20.38
C LYS A 77 17.41 -7.00 21.88
#